data_AF-A0A8T4STR6-F1
#
_entry.id   AF-A0A8T4STR6-F1
#
_cell.length_a   1.000
_cell.length_b   1.000
_cell.length_c   1.000
_cell.angle_alpha   90.00
_cell.angle_beta   90.00
_cell.angle_gamma   90.00
#
_symmetry.space_group_name_H-M   'P 1'
#
loop_
_entity.id
_entity.type
_entity.pdbx_description
1 polymer ?
#
loop_
_entity_poly.entity_id
_entity_poly.type
_entity_poly.pdbx_seq_one_letter_code
_entity_poly.pdbx_strand_id
1 'polypeptide(L)'
;MITNFTEIFYIIVLTLAIGYIFSGYIKIPGLYSRGFNWKGIKFAILVTAPAIILHELAHKFAGLALGYSAMFHIWWFGLGLGIFLRIIGSPFLILAPGYVSVAPNAPLELSAIAFAGPFINIVLFVSAILVLRLKRKLKRKEFLFWHLTKIINMWLFIFNMIPIPPLDGSKVFAGLFGLL
;
A
#
# COMPACT_ATOMS: atom_id res chain seq x y z
N MET A 1 -18.85 -8.18 -8.82
CA MET A 1 -18.66 -9.23 -7.78
C MET A 1 -17.73 -8.69 -6.70
N ILE A 2 -18.03 -8.87 -5.42
CA ILE A 2 -17.30 -8.17 -4.33
C ILE A 2 -15.88 -8.72 -4.14
N THR A 3 -15.69 -10.05 -4.17
CA THR A 3 -14.38 -10.71 -4.08
C THR A 3 -14.42 -12.10 -4.72
N ASN A 4 -13.39 -12.48 -5.47
CA ASN A 4 -13.18 -13.85 -5.97
C ASN A 4 -12.11 -14.62 -5.18
N PHE A 5 -12.12 -15.95 -5.23
CA PHE A 5 -11.08 -16.82 -4.63
C PHE A 5 -9.68 -16.43 -5.09
N THR A 6 -9.52 -16.07 -6.37
CA THR A 6 -8.26 -15.58 -6.95
C THR A 6 -7.78 -14.31 -6.27
N GLU A 7 -8.67 -13.38 -5.94
CA GLU A 7 -8.30 -12.12 -5.28
C GLU A 7 -7.88 -12.36 -3.82
N ILE A 8 -8.57 -13.26 -3.12
CA ILE A 8 -8.18 -13.68 -1.76
C ILE A 8 -6.77 -14.29 -1.79
N PHE A 9 -6.52 -15.19 -2.75
CA PHE A 9 -5.20 -15.78 -2.95
C PHE A 9 -4.14 -14.69 -3.23
N TYR A 10 -4.46 -13.72 -4.10
CA TYR A 10 -3.56 -12.60 -4.40
C TYR A 10 -3.27 -11.71 -3.19
N ILE A 11 -4.29 -11.39 -2.38
CA ILE A 11 -4.10 -10.61 -1.16
C ILE A 11 -3.19 -11.35 -0.18
N ILE A 12 -3.35 -12.68 -0.03
CA ILE A 12 -2.49 -13.50 0.84
C ILE A 12 -1.04 -13.51 0.33
N VAL A 13 -0.83 -13.81 -0.95
CA VAL A 13 0.50 -13.83 -1.58
C VAL A 13 1.16 -12.47 -1.43
N LEU A 14 0.42 -11.40 -1.71
CA LEU A 14 0.95 -10.06 -1.61
C LEU A 14 1.34 -9.71 -0.17
N THR A 15 0.49 -10.00 0.81
CA THR A 15 0.74 -9.78 2.24
C THR A 15 2.04 -10.45 2.69
N LEU A 16 2.25 -11.71 2.31
CA LEU A 16 3.46 -12.45 2.68
C LEU A 16 4.70 -11.88 2.00
N ALA A 17 4.61 -11.56 0.71
CA ALA A 17 5.72 -11.03 -0.08
C ALA A 17 6.17 -9.65 0.41
N ILE A 18 5.24 -8.69 0.60
CA ILE A 18 5.59 -7.37 1.14
C ILE A 18 6.13 -7.46 2.57
N GLY A 19 5.60 -8.38 3.37
CA GLY A 19 6.14 -8.68 4.69
C GLY A 19 7.61 -9.07 4.66
N TYR A 20 7.95 -10.00 3.77
CA TYR A 20 9.33 -10.45 3.57
C TYR A 20 10.23 -9.33 3.05
N ILE A 21 9.79 -8.60 2.01
CA ILE A 21 10.54 -7.48 1.41
C ILE A 21 10.85 -6.43 2.47
N PHE A 22 9.81 -5.89 3.13
CA PHE A 22 9.99 -4.79 4.09
C PHE A 22 10.67 -5.21 5.38
N SER A 23 10.68 -6.50 5.74
CA SER A 23 11.45 -6.98 6.90
C SER A 23 12.97 -6.75 6.78
N GLY A 24 13.49 -6.56 5.57
CA GLY A 24 14.90 -6.18 5.35
C GLY A 24 15.20 -4.71 5.63
N TYR A 25 14.22 -3.85 5.40
CA TYR A 25 14.36 -2.40 5.54
C TYR A 25 13.93 -1.93 6.93
N ILE A 26 12.92 -2.58 7.52
CA ILE A 26 12.42 -2.29 8.87
C ILE A 26 13.24 -3.07 9.89
N LYS A 27 14.32 -2.45 10.38
CA LYS A 27 15.14 -3.01 11.46
C LYS A 27 14.59 -2.60 12.82
N ILE A 28 14.09 -3.56 13.60
CA ILE A 28 13.60 -3.31 14.97
C ILE A 28 14.70 -3.67 15.97
N PRO A 29 15.24 -2.70 16.74
CA PRO A 29 16.24 -2.98 17.77
C PRO A 29 15.69 -3.97 18.81
N GLY A 30 16.45 -5.03 19.11
CA GLY A 30 16.10 -6.04 20.11
C GLY A 30 15.21 -7.19 19.63
N LEU A 31 14.86 -7.26 18.34
CA LEU A 31 14.19 -8.42 17.71
C LEU A 31 15.13 -9.23 16.80
N TYR A 32 16.44 -9.04 16.93
CA TYR A 32 17.43 -9.83 16.21
C TYR A 32 17.45 -11.25 16.75
N SER A 33 17.09 -12.21 15.91
CA SER A 33 17.27 -13.64 16.17
C SER A 33 18.47 -14.14 15.39
N ARG A 34 19.18 -15.14 15.91
CA ARG A 34 20.31 -15.83 15.22
C ARG A 34 19.85 -16.69 14.03
N GLY A 35 18.57 -16.63 13.63
CA GLY A 35 17.98 -17.35 12.49
C GLY A 35 16.91 -16.54 11.76
N PHE A 36 16.05 -17.21 10.98
CA PHE A 36 15.02 -16.56 10.17
C PHE A 36 14.09 -15.68 11.04
N ASN A 37 14.06 -14.37 10.76
CA ASN A 37 13.43 -13.39 11.64
C ASN A 37 11.90 -13.30 11.45
N TRP A 38 11.18 -14.35 11.89
CA TRP A 38 9.73 -14.41 11.84
C TRP A 38 9.03 -13.24 12.56
N LYS A 39 9.60 -12.76 13.67
CA LYS A 39 9.03 -11.63 14.42
C LYS A 39 9.13 -10.32 13.64
N GLY A 40 10.25 -10.10 12.96
CA GLY A 40 10.45 -8.96 12.06
C GLY A 40 9.50 -8.99 10.88
N ILE A 41 9.32 -10.14 10.23
CA ILE A 41 8.38 -10.31 9.11
C ILE A 41 6.95 -10.03 9.56
N LYS A 42 6.49 -10.63 10.67
CA LYS A 42 5.14 -10.37 11.19
C LYS A 42 4.92 -8.89 11.48
N PHE A 43 5.90 -8.22 12.07
CA PHE A 43 5.79 -6.78 12.32
C PHE A 43 5.78 -5.96 11.03
N ALA A 44 6.62 -6.30 10.04
CA ALA A 44 6.62 -5.65 8.74
C ALA A 44 5.26 -5.79 8.07
N ILE A 45 4.67 -7.00 8.05
CA ILE A 45 3.31 -7.26 7.54
C ILE A 45 2.29 -6.33 8.20
N LEU A 46 2.29 -6.27 9.53
CA LEU A 46 1.31 -5.47 10.27
C LEU A 46 1.36 -3.99 9.89
N VAL A 47 2.52 -3.47 9.54
CA VAL A 47 2.70 -2.06 9.19
C VAL A 47 2.44 -1.81 7.71
N THR A 48 2.94 -2.67 6.81
CA THR A 48 2.95 -2.40 5.36
C THR A 48 1.74 -2.95 4.62
N ALA A 49 1.21 -4.09 5.05
CA ALA A 49 0.08 -4.73 4.39
C ALA A 49 -1.19 -3.87 4.44
N PRO A 50 -1.58 -3.26 5.58
CA PRO A 50 -2.73 -2.34 5.59
C PRO A 50 -2.55 -1.16 4.65
N ALA A 51 -1.34 -0.59 4.56
CA ALA A 51 -1.06 0.56 3.72
C ALA A 51 -1.29 0.25 2.23
N ILE A 52 -0.77 -0.87 1.75
CA ILE A 52 -0.86 -1.24 0.32
C ILE A 52 -2.22 -1.88 0.00
N ILE A 53 -2.70 -2.81 0.83
CA ILE A 53 -3.92 -3.57 0.50
C ILE A 53 -5.15 -2.68 0.61
N LEU A 54 -5.25 -1.84 1.66
CA LEU A 54 -6.40 -0.95 1.79
C LEU A 54 -6.39 0.14 0.71
N HIS A 55 -5.21 0.57 0.25
CA HIS A 55 -5.07 1.46 -0.90
C HIS A 55 -5.66 0.85 -2.18
N GLU A 56 -5.23 -0.37 -2.54
CA GLU A 56 -5.77 -1.08 -3.72
C GLU A 56 -7.26 -1.38 -3.58
N LEU A 57 -7.69 -1.86 -2.42
CA LEU A 57 -9.11 -2.13 -2.17
C LEU A 57 -9.96 -0.86 -2.22
N ALA A 58 -9.41 0.31 -1.90
CA ALA A 58 -10.14 1.58 -2.02
C ALA A 58 -10.44 1.91 -3.48
N HIS A 59 -9.49 1.75 -4.40
CA HIS A 59 -9.75 1.88 -5.84
C HIS A 59 -10.86 0.93 -6.28
N LYS A 60 -10.78 -0.33 -5.85
CA LYS A 60 -11.79 -1.34 -6.18
C LYS A 60 -13.17 -0.96 -5.66
N PHE A 61 -13.30 -0.62 -4.39
CA PHE A 61 -14.58 -0.28 -3.79
C PHE A 61 -15.17 1.02 -4.36
N ALA A 62 -14.33 2.01 -4.68
CA ALA A 62 -14.78 3.21 -5.38
C ALA A 62 -15.34 2.87 -6.77
N GLY A 63 -14.65 2.01 -7.54
CA GLY A 63 -15.14 1.53 -8.83
C GLY A 63 -16.47 0.78 -8.72
N LEU A 64 -16.57 -0.16 -7.78
CA LEU A 64 -17.81 -0.91 -7.52
C LEU A 64 -18.96 0.00 -7.08
N ALA A 65 -18.69 1.00 -6.23
CA ALA A 65 -19.70 1.95 -5.75
C ALA A 65 -20.26 2.83 -6.87
N LEU A 66 -19.45 3.11 -7.89
CA LEU A 66 -19.86 3.83 -9.11
C LEU A 66 -20.46 2.90 -10.18
N GLY A 67 -20.65 1.61 -9.89
CA GLY A 67 -21.27 0.64 -10.80
C GLY A 67 -20.32 -0.03 -11.79
N TYR A 68 -19.00 0.19 -11.67
CA TYR A 68 -18.00 -0.44 -12.53
C TYR A 68 -17.60 -1.83 -12.05
N SER A 69 -17.21 -2.68 -12.99
CA SER A 69 -16.48 -3.91 -12.66
C SER A 69 -15.05 -3.56 -12.30
N ALA A 70 -14.61 -3.96 -11.11
CA ALA A 70 -13.25 -3.74 -10.63
C ALA A 70 -12.65 -5.03 -10.08
N MET A 71 -11.42 -5.36 -10.47
CA MET A 71 -10.72 -6.58 -10.05
C MET A 71 -9.28 -6.29 -9.64
N PHE A 72 -8.87 -6.83 -8.49
CA PHE A 72 -7.51 -6.72 -8.00
C PHE A 72 -6.58 -7.76 -8.65
N HIS A 73 -5.40 -7.32 -9.07
CA HIS A 73 -4.37 -8.16 -9.68
C HIS A 73 -3.01 -7.92 -9.02
N ILE A 74 -2.19 -8.97 -8.95
CA ILE A 74 -0.77 -8.83 -8.62
C ILE A 74 -0.01 -8.42 -9.88
N TRP A 75 0.91 -7.46 -9.73
CA TRP A 75 1.92 -7.22 -10.74
C TRP A 75 3.15 -8.09 -10.47
N TRP A 76 3.17 -9.29 -11.06
CA TRP A 76 4.17 -10.32 -10.75
C TRP A 76 5.61 -9.85 -10.96
N PHE A 77 5.86 -9.06 -12.00
CA PHE A 77 7.17 -8.50 -12.27
C PHE A 77 7.63 -7.54 -11.17
N GLY A 78 6.77 -6.59 -10.76
CA GLY A 78 7.09 -5.66 -9.69
C GLY A 78 7.30 -6.35 -8.35
N LEU A 79 6.48 -7.34 -8.03
CA LEU A 79 6.64 -8.14 -6.82
C LEU A 79 7.94 -8.96 -6.83
N GLY A 80 8.24 -9.61 -7.96
CA GLY A 80 9.47 -10.38 -8.17
C GLY A 80 10.72 -9.51 -8.09
N LEU A 81 10.69 -8.31 -8.68
CA LEU A 81 11.77 -7.33 -8.59
C LEU A 81 12.00 -6.90 -7.13
N GLY A 82 10.94 -6.63 -6.38
CA GLY A 82 11.03 -6.30 -4.96
C GLY A 82 11.68 -7.41 -4.11
N ILE A 83 11.31 -8.68 -4.38
CA ILE A 83 11.93 -9.84 -3.73
C ILE A 83 13.41 -9.96 -4.12
N PHE A 84 13.74 -9.81 -5.40
CA PHE A 84 15.10 -9.87 -5.89
C PHE A 84 15.99 -8.78 -5.25
N LEU A 85 15.54 -7.53 -5.25
CA LEU A 85 16.23 -6.40 -4.60
C LEU A 85 16.47 -6.66 -3.11
N ARG A 86 15.49 -7.26 -2.44
CA ARG A 86 15.62 -7.69 -1.04
C ARG A 86 16.68 -8.77 -0.84
N ILE A 87 16.76 -9.75 -1.73
CA ILE A 87 17.73 -10.86 -1.66
C ILE A 87 19.16 -10.34 -1.81
N ILE A 88 19.39 -9.44 -2.77
CA ILE A 88 20.72 -8.85 -3.02
C ILE A 88 21.10 -7.76 -2.00
N GLY A 89 20.23 -7.44 -1.05
CA GLY A 89 20.49 -6.43 -0.02
C GLY A 89 20.54 -5.00 -0.55
N SER A 90 19.82 -4.72 -1.65
CA SER A 90 19.75 -3.38 -2.25
C SER A 90 19.28 -2.34 -1.23
N PRO A 91 19.91 -1.14 -1.18
CA PRO A 91 19.40 -0.03 -0.39
C PRO A 91 18.17 0.63 -1.03
N PHE A 92 17.95 0.41 -2.33
CA PHE A 92 16.80 0.93 -3.07
C PHE A 92 15.66 -0.09 -3.10
N LEU A 93 14.43 0.41 -2.90
CA LEU A 93 13.21 -0.35 -3.04
C LEU A 93 12.29 0.33 -4.07
N ILE A 94 12.11 -0.32 -5.21
CA ILE A 94 11.07 0.01 -6.19
C ILE A 94 10.05 -1.10 -6.13
N LEU A 95 8.82 -0.77 -5.73
CA LEU A 95 7.76 -1.75 -5.56
C LEU A 95 6.44 -1.18 -6.10
N ALA A 96 5.96 -1.76 -7.20
CA ALA A 96 4.55 -1.72 -7.55
C ALA A 96 4.02 -3.16 -7.38
N PRO A 97 3.29 -3.45 -6.31
CA PRO A 97 2.96 -4.83 -5.93
C PRO A 97 1.74 -5.40 -6.66
N GLY A 98 0.82 -4.54 -7.04
CA GLY A 98 -0.49 -4.89 -7.58
C GLY A 98 -1.14 -3.67 -8.22
N TYR A 99 -2.31 -3.91 -8.79
CA TYR A 99 -3.16 -2.85 -9.34
C TYR A 99 -4.61 -3.34 -9.39
N VAL A 100 -5.55 -2.40 -9.46
CA VAL A 100 -6.95 -2.68 -9.75
C VAL A 100 -7.26 -2.35 -11.20
N SER A 101 -7.82 -3.31 -11.92
CA SER A 101 -8.38 -3.09 -13.26
C SER A 101 -9.78 -2.51 -13.12
N VAL A 102 -10.01 -1.35 -13.72
CA VAL A 102 -11.31 -0.64 -13.75
C VAL A 102 -11.33 0.28 -14.96
N ALA A 103 -12.47 0.34 -15.66
CA ALA A 103 -12.64 1.11 -16.90
C ALA A 103 -13.81 2.10 -16.74
N PRO A 104 -13.58 3.25 -16.09
CA PRO A 104 -14.60 4.29 -15.95
C PRO A 104 -14.85 5.01 -17.28
N ASN A 105 -16.11 5.40 -17.51
CA ASN A 105 -16.51 6.11 -18.73
C ASN A 105 -16.45 7.63 -18.59
N ALA A 106 -16.53 8.16 -17.36
CA ALA A 106 -16.49 9.59 -17.11
C ALA A 106 -15.13 10.04 -16.54
N PRO A 107 -14.56 11.17 -16.99
CA PRO A 107 -13.30 11.70 -16.47
C PRO A 107 -13.30 11.94 -14.96
N LEU A 108 -14.40 12.46 -14.41
CA LEU A 108 -14.51 12.70 -12.97
C LEU A 108 -14.56 11.40 -12.14
N GLU A 109 -15.17 10.35 -12.68
CA GLU A 109 -15.20 9.03 -12.04
C GLU A 109 -13.82 8.38 -12.07
N LEU A 110 -13.07 8.54 -13.17
CA LEU A 110 -11.66 8.15 -13.22
C LEU A 110 -10.85 8.85 -12.12
N SER A 111 -11.02 10.15 -11.96
CA SER A 111 -10.33 10.90 -10.90
C SER A 111 -10.74 10.44 -9.50
N ALA A 112 -12.04 10.22 -9.26
CA ALA A 112 -12.53 9.76 -7.97
C ALA A 112 -12.00 8.37 -7.61
N ILE A 113 -12.02 7.44 -8.56
CA ILE A 113 -11.51 6.08 -8.38
C ILE A 113 -10.00 6.11 -8.15
N ALA A 114 -9.24 6.86 -8.96
CA ALA A 114 -7.80 7.00 -8.80
C ALA A 114 -7.42 7.71 -7.50
N PHE A 115 -8.25 8.60 -6.96
CA PHE A 115 -7.96 9.26 -5.68
C PHE A 115 -8.27 8.38 -4.46
N ALA A 116 -9.13 7.36 -4.60
CA ALA A 116 -9.57 6.54 -3.48
C ALA A 116 -8.42 5.84 -2.72
N GLY A 117 -7.42 5.30 -3.43
CA GLY A 117 -6.23 4.72 -2.82
C GLY A 117 -5.40 5.74 -2.04
N PRO A 118 -4.93 6.84 -2.66
CA PRO A 118 -4.24 7.92 -1.97
C PRO A 118 -5.03 8.48 -0.76
N PHE A 119 -6.36 8.57 -0.87
CA PHE A 119 -7.22 9.01 0.21
C PHE A 119 -7.14 8.09 1.45
N ILE A 120 -7.19 6.77 1.27
CA ILE A 120 -7.03 5.82 2.39
C ILE A 120 -5.65 5.94 3.04
N ASN A 121 -4.61 6.21 2.27
CA ASN A 121 -3.28 6.48 2.82
C ASN A 121 -3.28 7.74 3.70
N ILE A 122 -3.96 8.82 3.29
CA ILE A 122 -4.15 10.00 4.17
C ILE A 122 -4.87 9.59 5.47
N VAL A 123 -5.95 8.81 5.39
CA VAL A 123 -6.71 8.39 6.58
C VAL A 123 -5.83 7.61 7.56
N LEU A 124 -5.02 6.67 7.05
CA LEU A 124 -4.06 5.90 7.85
C LEU A 124 -2.93 6.77 8.43
N PHE A 125 -2.45 7.76 7.67
CA PHE A 125 -1.47 8.73 8.15
C PHE A 125 -2.02 9.60 9.28
N VAL A 126 -3.22 10.18 9.11
CA VAL A 126 -3.85 11.06 10.10
C VAL A 126 -4.18 10.28 11.37
N SER A 127 -4.76 9.08 11.24
CA SER A 127 -5.04 8.22 12.41
C SER A 127 -3.77 7.89 13.20
N ALA A 128 -2.66 7.59 12.52
CA ALA A 128 -1.38 7.35 13.18
C ALA A 128 -0.86 8.59 13.93
N ILE A 129 -0.99 9.79 13.35
CA ILE A 129 -0.64 11.05 14.03
C ILE A 129 -1.50 11.26 15.28
N LEU A 130 -2.82 11.06 15.17
CA LEU A 130 -3.74 11.24 16.29
C LEU A 130 -3.36 10.32 17.45
N VAL A 131 -3.08 9.04 17.17
CA VAL A 131 -2.67 8.10 18.24
C VAL A 131 -1.34 8.52 18.86
N LEU A 132 -0.34 8.90 18.05
CA LEU A 132 0.97 9.34 18.55
C LEU A 132 0.89 10.62 19.39
N ARG A 133 -0.06 11.51 19.12
CA ARG A 133 -0.25 12.76 19.89
C ARG A 133 -1.08 12.55 21.16
N LEU A 134 -2.13 11.73 21.09
CA LEU A 134 -3.12 11.60 22.17
C LEU A 134 -2.69 10.56 23.22
N LYS A 135 -1.98 9.49 22.85
CA LYS A 135 -1.51 8.48 23.81
C LYS A 135 -0.18 8.90 24.46
N ARG A 136 -0.23 9.23 25.75
CA ARG A 136 0.95 9.66 26.54
C ARG A 136 1.93 8.53 26.92
N LYS A 137 1.47 7.27 26.96
CA LYS A 137 2.29 6.11 27.36
C LYS A 137 2.20 4.99 26.33
N LEU A 138 3.00 5.06 25.28
CA LEU A 138 3.13 4.00 24.28
C LEU A 138 4.31 3.10 24.62
N LYS A 139 4.12 1.77 24.55
CA LYS A 139 5.25 0.84 24.57
C LYS A 139 6.10 1.06 23.32
N ARG A 140 7.40 0.76 23.38
CA ARG A 140 8.33 0.96 22.26
C ARG A 140 7.84 0.35 20.94
N LYS A 141 7.27 -0.86 20.97
CA LYS A 141 6.73 -1.52 19.77
C LYS A 141 5.50 -0.81 19.19
N GLU A 142 4.61 -0.32 20.04
CA GLU A 142 3.42 0.42 19.62
C GLU A 142 3.81 1.77 19.02
N PHE A 143 4.74 2.47 19.66
CA PHE A 143 5.30 3.70 19.12
C PHE A 143 5.90 3.47 17.73
N LEU A 144 6.73 2.44 17.58
CA LEU A 144 7.33 2.09 16.27
C LEU A 144 6.28 1.73 15.23
N PHE A 145 5.25 0.96 15.60
CA PHE A 145 4.14 0.63 14.70
C PHE A 145 3.50 1.90 14.15
N TRP A 146 3.01 2.78 15.03
CA TRP A 146 2.33 4.00 14.60
C TRP A 146 3.26 4.97 13.87
N HIS A 147 4.52 5.07 14.30
CA HIS A 147 5.51 5.92 13.63
C HIS A 147 5.78 5.46 12.19
N LEU A 148 5.92 4.15 11.97
CA LEU A 148 6.12 3.60 10.63
C LEU A 148 4.85 3.66 9.79
N THR A 149 3.67 3.37 10.37
CA THR A 149 2.37 3.55 9.69
C THR A 149 2.24 4.99 9.19
N LYS A 150 2.57 5.98 10.03
CA LYS A 150 2.59 7.40 9.64
C LYS A 150 3.52 7.63 8.44
N ILE A 151 4.79 7.23 8.54
CA ILE A 151 5.80 7.50 7.50
C ILE A 151 5.41 6.82 6.18
N ILE A 152 5.08 5.52 6.21
CA ILE A 152 4.78 4.74 5.02
C ILE A 152 3.56 5.29 4.29
N ASN A 153 2.46 5.55 5.01
CA ASN A 153 1.24 6.05 4.38
C ASN A 153 1.39 7.48 3.86
N MET A 154 2.15 8.35 4.55
CA MET A 154 2.47 9.68 4.05
C MET A 154 3.25 9.60 2.73
N TRP A 155 4.28 8.75 2.68
CA TRP A 155 5.06 8.56 1.46
C TRP A 155 4.22 7.97 0.34
N LEU A 156 3.43 6.92 0.59
CA LEU A 156 2.55 6.34 -0.42
C LEU A 156 1.53 7.34 -0.95
N PHE A 157 1.00 8.22 -0.12
CA PHE A 157 0.15 9.32 -0.57
C PHE A 157 0.90 10.28 -1.48
N ILE A 158 2.04 10.81 -1.03
CA ILE A 158 2.83 11.79 -1.80
C ILE A 158 3.25 11.21 -3.14
N PHE A 159 3.83 10.01 -3.14
CA PHE A 159 4.30 9.35 -4.36
C PHE A 159 3.15 9.06 -5.32
N ASN A 160 2.05 8.47 -4.87
CA ASN A 160 0.95 8.16 -5.76
C ASN A 160 0.22 9.40 -6.26
N MET A 161 0.34 10.57 -5.62
CA MET A 161 -0.23 11.82 -6.13
C MET A 161 0.68 12.55 -7.13
N ILE A 162 1.85 12.03 -7.48
CA ILE A 162 2.68 12.65 -8.53
C ILE A 162 1.99 12.42 -9.89
N PRO A 163 1.82 13.46 -10.74
CA PRO A 163 1.13 13.37 -12.04
C PRO A 163 1.99 12.69 -13.13
N ILE A 164 2.56 11.52 -12.84
CA ILE A 164 3.45 10.79 -13.76
C ILE A 164 2.96 9.33 -13.85
N PRO A 165 2.60 8.81 -15.05
CA PRO A 165 2.27 7.40 -15.20
C PRO A 165 3.43 6.50 -14.74
N PRO A 166 3.16 5.35 -14.08
CA PRO A 166 1.85 4.72 -13.87
C PRO A 166 1.11 5.14 -12.58
N LEU A 167 1.58 6.17 -11.86
CA LEU A 167 1.07 6.56 -10.55
C LEU A 167 -0.38 7.09 -10.62
N ASP A 168 -1.15 6.93 -9.55
CA ASP A 168 -2.57 7.30 -9.52
C ASP A 168 -2.84 8.76 -9.87
N GLY A 169 -1.93 9.66 -9.46
CA GLY A 169 -1.98 11.09 -9.68
C GLY A 169 -2.12 11.42 -11.16
N SER A 170 -1.47 10.65 -12.04
CA SER A 170 -1.62 10.83 -13.49
C SER A 170 -3.09 10.73 -13.93
N LYS A 171 -3.85 9.77 -13.39
CA LYS A 171 -5.28 9.58 -13.66
C LYS A 171 -6.15 10.59 -12.92
N VAL A 172 -5.79 10.91 -11.66
CA VAL A 172 -6.48 11.94 -10.86
C VAL A 172 -6.50 13.27 -11.61
N PHE A 173 -5.34 13.76 -12.03
CA PHE A 173 -5.24 15.04 -12.71
C PHE A 173 -5.74 14.99 -14.16
N ALA A 174 -5.54 13.88 -14.87
CA ALA A 174 -6.06 13.75 -16.23
C ALA A 174 -7.59 13.89 -16.29
N GLY A 175 -8.31 13.22 -15.39
CA GLY A 175 -9.77 13.31 -15.31
C GLY A 175 -10.28 14.67 -14.81
N LEU A 176 -9.54 15.36 -13.94
CA LEU A 176 -9.90 16.70 -13.45
C LEU A 176 -9.72 17.79 -14.50
N PHE A 177 -8.69 17.68 -15.32
CA PHE A 177 -8.35 18.68 -16.35
C PHE A 177 -8.89 18.33 -17.74
N GLY A 178 -9.63 17.22 -17.89
CA GLY A 178 -10.18 16.80 -19.18
C GLY A 178 -9.09 16.48 -20.21
N LEU A 179 -7.97 15.91 -19.77
CA LEU A 179 -6.83 15.55 -20.63
C LEU A 179 -7.02 14.17 -21.31
N LEU A 180 -8.20 13.58 -21.17
CA LEU A 180 -8.65 12.28 -21.70
C LEU A 180 -10.07 12.45 -22.26
#